data_AF-A0A9E2PBC7-F1
#
_entry.id   AF-A0A9E2PBC7-F1
#
_cell.length_a   1.000
_cell.length_b   1.000
_cell.length_c   1.000
_cell.angle_alpha   90.00
_cell.angle_beta   90.00
_cell.angle_gamma   90.00
#
_symmetry.space_group_name_H-M   'P 1'
#
loop_
_entity.id
_entity.type
_entity.pdbx_description
1 polymer ?
#
loop_
_entity_poly.entity_id
_entity_poly.type
_entity_poly.pdbx_seq_one_letter_code
_entity_poly.pdbx_strand_id
1 'polypeptide(L)'
;MIKPLLAGLTTILIISILILSSVPPVSRDALTHHLAVPKLYLTHGGIYEIPSLAFSYYPMNLDLMYLIPLYFGNDIAPKYIHFFFGLLTALLVFGHLKKRIDKTYALFGAIFFLSIPVIVKLSITAYVDLGLVFFSTASIIFLFKW
;
A
#
# COMPACT_ATOMS: atom_id res chain seq x y z
N MET A 1 30.93 2.65 -3.03
CA MET A 1 30.24 3.62 -3.92
C MET A 1 28.81 3.20 -4.28
N ILE A 2 28.54 1.92 -4.61
CA ILE A 2 27.18 1.46 -5.01
C ILE A 2 26.11 1.55 -3.90
N LYS A 3 26.42 1.17 -2.66
CA LYS A 3 25.44 1.17 -1.56
C LYS A 3 24.82 2.56 -1.26
N PRO A 4 25.60 3.65 -1.11
CA PRO A 4 25.01 4.98 -0.89
C PRO A 4 24.22 5.47 -2.10
N LEU A 5 24.61 5.11 -3.33
CA LEU A 5 23.83 5.41 -4.53
C LEU A 5 22.45 4.74 -4.49
N LEU A 6 22.40 3.44 -4.20
CA LEU A 6 21.12 2.70 -4.09
C LEU A 6 20.23 3.26 -2.98
N ALA A 7 20.82 3.61 -1.82
CA ALA A 7 20.08 4.26 -0.75
C ALA A 7 19.52 5.62 -1.20
N GLY A 8 20.32 6.44 -1.89
CA GLY A 8 19.87 7.71 -2.45
C GLY A 8 18.72 7.56 -3.44
N LEU A 9 18.82 6.60 -4.37
CA LEU A 9 17.74 6.29 -5.33
C LEU A 9 16.45 5.84 -4.62
N THR A 10 16.59 5.01 -3.58
CA THR A 10 15.44 4.57 -2.77
C THR A 10 14.77 5.77 -2.11
N THR A 11 15.55 6.65 -1.48
CA THR A 11 15.03 7.85 -0.81
C THR A 11 14.33 8.78 -1.81
N ILE A 12 14.94 9.04 -2.97
CA ILE A 12 14.34 9.87 -4.02
C ILE A 12 13.00 9.28 -4.46
N LEU A 13 12.95 7.98 -4.75
CA LEU A 13 11.72 7.30 -5.17
C LEU A 13 10.60 7.41 -4.12
N ILE A 14 10.93 7.16 -2.85
CA ILE A 14 9.97 7.28 -1.75
C ILE A 14 9.45 8.73 -1.64
N ILE A 15 10.34 9.72 -1.67
CA ILE A 15 9.95 11.13 -1.61
C ILE A 15 9.06 11.51 -2.80
N SER A 16 9.40 11.07 -4.02
CA SER A 16 8.57 11.31 -5.20
C SER A 16 7.16 10.72 -5.03
N ILE A 17 7.04 9.50 -4.53
CA ILE A 17 5.74 8.87 -4.27
C ILE A 17 4.96 9.62 -3.19
N LEU A 18 5.63 10.10 -2.12
CA LEU A 18 4.98 10.89 -1.07
C LEU A 18 4.41 12.21 -1.62
N ILE A 19 5.18 12.91 -2.46
CA ILE A 19 4.73 14.14 -3.14
C ILE A 19 3.54 13.83 -4.06
N LEU A 20 3.64 12.80 -4.90
CA LEU A 20 2.54 12.40 -5.80
C LEU A 20 1.30 11.92 -5.04
N SER A 21 1.48 11.31 -3.87
CA SER A 21 0.38 10.88 -3.00
C SER A 21 -0.31 12.05 -2.30
N SER A 22 0.22 13.27 -2.34
CA SER A 22 -0.35 14.43 -1.65
C SER A 22 -1.54 15.08 -2.39
N VAL A 23 -1.83 14.69 -3.63
CA VAL A 23 -2.97 15.23 -4.38
C VAL A 23 -4.30 14.57 -3.98
N PRO A 24 -5.48 15.15 -4.25
CA PRO A 24 -6.77 14.48 -3.99
C PRO A 24 -6.92 13.14 -4.73
N PRO A 25 -7.66 12.16 -4.19
CA PRO A 25 -7.97 10.92 -4.89
C PRO A 25 -8.92 11.21 -6.08
N VAL A 26 -8.57 10.69 -7.25
CA VAL A 26 -9.35 10.86 -8.49
C VAL A 26 -9.74 9.54 -9.16
N SER A 27 -9.28 8.41 -8.62
CA SER A 27 -9.60 7.11 -9.21
C SER A 27 -11.06 6.74 -8.97
N ARG A 28 -11.72 6.21 -10.01
CA ARG A 28 -13.09 5.72 -9.93
C ARG A 28 -13.27 4.73 -8.78
N ASP A 29 -12.45 3.69 -8.72
CA ASP A 29 -12.62 2.62 -7.72
C ASP A 29 -12.40 3.13 -6.30
N ALA A 30 -11.43 4.03 -6.11
CA ALA A 30 -11.19 4.67 -4.83
C ALA A 30 -12.45 5.44 -4.37
N LEU A 31 -13.06 6.18 -5.28
CA LEU A 31 -14.22 7.04 -4.99
C LEU A 31 -15.54 6.28 -4.92
N THR A 32 -15.66 5.10 -5.54
CA THR A 32 -16.91 4.33 -5.58
C THR A 32 -17.01 3.29 -4.48
N HIS A 33 -15.89 2.78 -3.95
CA HIS A 33 -15.96 1.81 -2.86
C HIS A 33 -14.87 1.92 -1.80
N HIS A 34 -13.58 2.00 -2.15
CA HIS A 34 -12.51 1.97 -1.12
C HIS A 34 -12.59 3.14 -0.13
N LEU A 35 -13.04 4.31 -0.58
CA LEU A 35 -13.31 5.45 0.31
C LEU A 35 -14.82 5.60 0.59
N ALA A 36 -15.68 5.20 -0.34
CA ALA A 36 -17.12 5.37 -0.19
C ALA A 36 -17.73 4.50 0.91
N VAL A 37 -17.41 3.20 0.92
CA VAL A 37 -17.96 2.27 1.94
C VAL A 37 -17.51 2.69 3.34
N PRO A 38 -16.22 2.97 3.61
CA PRO A 38 -15.80 3.46 4.93
C PRO A 38 -16.47 4.78 5.33
N LYS A 39 -16.66 5.74 4.40
CA LYS A 39 -17.37 6.99 4.69
C LYS A 39 -18.84 6.77 5.07
N LEU A 40 -19.51 5.82 4.42
CA LEU A 40 -20.88 5.45 4.77
C LEU A 40 -20.94 4.86 6.18
N TYR A 41 -20.00 3.97 6.55
CA TYR A 41 -19.92 3.44 7.91
C TYR A 41 -19.67 4.53 8.95
N LEU A 42 -18.77 5.49 8.67
CA LEU A 42 -18.54 6.64 9.56
C LEU A 42 -19.79 7.50 9.73
N THR A 43 -20.50 7.76 8.64
CA THR A 43 -21.73 8.56 8.66
C THR A 43 -22.86 7.88 9.42
N HIS A 44 -22.97 6.55 9.29
CA HIS A 44 -23.94 5.74 10.04
C HIS A 44 -23.56 5.57 11.52
N GLY A 45 -22.28 5.68 11.86
CA GLY A 45 -21.75 5.44 13.21
C GLY A 45 -21.34 3.98 13.47
N GLY A 46 -21.21 3.17 12.43
CA GLY A 46 -20.86 1.76 12.53
C GLY A 46 -20.97 1.01 11.21
N ILE A 47 -20.50 -0.24 11.19
CA ILE A 47 -20.69 -1.14 10.05
C ILE A 47 -22.18 -1.51 9.96
N TYR A 48 -22.75 -1.38 8.78
CA TYR A 48 -24.15 -1.71 8.50
C TYR A 48 -24.29 -2.26 7.09
N GLU A 49 -25.45 -2.85 6.78
CA GLU A 49 -25.72 -3.41 5.47
C GLU A 49 -25.95 -2.31 4.40
N ILE A 50 -25.32 -2.46 3.23
CA ILE A 50 -25.46 -1.52 2.10
C ILE A 50 -25.84 -2.30 0.83
N PRO A 51 -27.11 -2.72 0.67
CA PRO A 51 -27.52 -3.59 -0.44
C PRO A 51 -27.31 -2.96 -1.83
N SER A 52 -27.36 -1.63 -1.93
CA SER A 52 -27.15 -0.89 -3.19
C SER A 52 -25.69 -0.88 -3.67
N LEU A 53 -24.75 -1.29 -2.82
CA LEU A 53 -23.31 -1.24 -3.11
C LEU A 53 -22.69 -2.61 -2.88
N ALA A 54 -22.64 -3.44 -3.91
CA ALA A 54 -22.14 -4.82 -3.83
C ALA A 54 -20.70 -4.93 -3.27
N PHE A 55 -19.86 -3.91 -3.50
CA PHE A 55 -18.51 -3.85 -2.95
C PHE A 55 -18.48 -3.85 -1.40
N SER A 56 -19.59 -3.50 -0.74
CA SER A 56 -19.73 -3.57 0.72
C SER A 56 -19.68 -5.00 1.28
N TYR A 57 -19.72 -6.02 0.43
CA TYR A 57 -19.62 -7.42 0.83
C TYR A 57 -18.22 -8.03 0.58
N TYR A 58 -17.28 -7.27 0.03
CA TYR A 58 -15.92 -7.75 -0.22
C TYR A 58 -15.06 -7.67 1.05
N PRO A 59 -13.98 -8.46 1.18
CA PRO A 59 -13.07 -8.37 2.31
C PRO A 59 -12.44 -6.97 2.45
N MET A 60 -12.60 -6.33 3.61
CA MET A 60 -12.30 -4.90 3.82
C MET A 60 -11.05 -4.61 4.65
N ASN A 61 -10.06 -5.51 4.68
CA ASN A 61 -8.95 -5.39 5.65
C ASN A 61 -8.26 -4.01 5.60
N LEU A 62 -7.85 -3.55 4.41
CA LEU A 62 -7.27 -2.21 4.25
C LEU A 62 -8.32 -1.09 4.28
N ASP A 63 -9.50 -1.30 3.69
CA ASP A 63 -10.56 -0.29 3.66
C ASP A 63 -11.00 0.13 5.07
N LEU A 64 -11.03 -0.81 6.03
CA LEU A 64 -11.31 -0.50 7.44
C LEU A 64 -10.20 0.33 8.08
N MET A 65 -8.94 0.20 7.65
CA MET A 65 -7.86 1.09 8.10
C MET A 65 -8.05 2.52 7.59
N TYR A 66 -8.75 2.70 6.47
CA TYR A 66 -9.07 4.03 5.91
C TYR A 66 -10.11 4.78 6.74
N LEU A 67 -10.88 4.09 7.59
CA LEU A 67 -11.78 4.76 8.55
C LEU A 67 -11.05 5.79 9.41
N ILE A 68 -9.79 5.53 9.80
CA ILE A 68 -9.02 6.41 10.67
C ILE A 68 -8.80 7.79 10.03
N PRO A 69 -8.12 7.91 8.87
CA PRO A 69 -7.94 9.22 8.25
C PRO A 69 -9.27 9.85 7.79
N LEU A 70 -10.24 9.04 7.35
CA LEU A 70 -11.54 9.52 6.91
C LEU A 70 -12.37 10.10 8.06
N TYR A 71 -12.24 9.57 9.28
CA TYR A 71 -12.86 10.13 10.48
C TYR A 71 -12.40 11.57 10.74
N PHE A 72 -11.14 11.87 10.43
CA PHE A 72 -10.58 13.24 10.50
C PHE A 72 -10.84 14.06 9.22
N GLY A 73 -11.70 13.60 8.31
CA GLY A 73 -12.04 14.28 7.06
C GLY A 73 -10.92 14.29 6.03
N ASN A 74 -9.93 13.38 6.14
CA ASN A 74 -8.76 13.35 5.26
C ASN A 74 -8.86 12.24 4.21
N ASP A 75 -9.22 12.61 2.99
CA ASP A 75 -9.33 11.70 1.83
C ASP A 75 -7.98 11.34 1.19
N ILE A 76 -6.90 12.03 1.56
CA ILE A 76 -5.57 11.86 0.96
C ILE A 76 -4.79 10.78 1.71
N ALA A 77 -4.89 10.78 3.03
CA ALA A 77 -4.09 9.92 3.90
C ALA A 77 -4.26 8.39 3.70
N PRO A 78 -5.41 7.85 3.23
CA PRO A 78 -5.53 6.46 2.80
C PRO A 78 -4.45 6.01 1.81
N LYS A 79 -3.99 6.90 0.92
CA LYS A 79 -2.91 6.59 -0.04
C LYS A 79 -1.59 6.26 0.65
N TYR A 80 -1.27 6.95 1.75
CA TYR A 80 -0.05 6.66 2.51
C TYR A 80 -0.14 5.33 3.23
N ILE A 81 -1.33 4.95 3.72
CA ILE A 81 -1.56 3.61 4.30
C ILE A 81 -1.33 2.54 3.23
N HIS A 82 -1.90 2.73 2.03
CA HIS A 82 -1.70 1.81 0.91
C HIS A 82 -0.22 1.70 0.52
N PHE A 83 0.46 2.84 0.35
CA PHE A 83 1.90 2.89 0.05
C PHE A 83 2.77 2.26 1.13
N PHE A 84 2.40 2.42 2.40
CA PHE A 84 3.11 1.80 3.52
C PHE A 84 3.20 0.28 3.38
N PHE A 85 2.14 -0.39 2.89
CA PHE A 85 2.20 -1.82 2.58
C PHE A 85 3.14 -2.15 1.40
N GLY A 86 3.27 -1.23 0.43
CA GLY A 86 4.30 -1.32 -0.60
C GLY A 86 5.72 -1.29 0.00
N LEU A 87 5.97 -0.39 0.96
CA LEU A 87 7.26 -0.32 1.68
C LEU A 87 7.52 -1.58 2.52
N LEU A 88 6.51 -2.10 3.21
CA LEU A 88 6.62 -3.35 3.96
C LEU A 88 6.93 -4.53 3.05
N THR A 89 6.33 -4.59 1.86
CA THR A 89 6.66 -5.61 0.85
C THR A 89 8.11 -5.49 0.41
N ALA A 90 8.58 -4.27 0.12
CA ALA A 90 9.98 -4.04 -0.25
C ALA A 90 10.94 -4.47 0.88
N LEU A 91 10.56 -4.25 2.15
CA LEU A 91 11.31 -4.71 3.31
C LEU A 91 11.33 -6.25 3.43
N LEU A 92 10.22 -6.93 3.11
CA LEU A 92 10.18 -8.39 3.05
C LEU A 92 11.11 -8.93 1.97
N VAL A 93 11.08 -8.35 0.77
CA VAL A 93 11.98 -8.70 -0.34
C VAL A 93 13.45 -8.48 0.06
N PHE A 94 13.76 -7.32 0.63
CA PHE A 94 15.09 -7.02 1.14
C PHE A 94 15.54 -8.05 2.20
N GLY A 95 14.70 -8.31 3.19
CA GLY A 95 15.01 -9.26 4.27
C GLY A 95 15.20 -10.70 3.76
N HIS A 96 14.42 -11.11 2.77
CA HIS A 96 14.52 -12.43 2.14
C HIS A 96 15.83 -12.56 1.35
N LEU A 97 16.14 -11.60 0.47
CA LEU A 97 17.35 -11.63 -0.36
C LEU A 97 18.62 -11.45 0.45
N LYS A 98 18.62 -10.57 1.47
CA LYS A 98 19.80 -10.31 2.32
C LYS A 98 20.29 -11.58 3.01
N LYS A 99 19.37 -12.48 3.40
CA LYS A 99 19.70 -13.75 4.05
C LYS A 99 20.25 -14.80 3.09
N ARG A 100 19.98 -14.70 1.78
CA ARG A 100 20.31 -15.72 0.77
C ARG A 100 21.47 -15.34 -0.15
N ILE A 101 21.66 -14.04 -0.39
CA ILE A 101 22.66 -13.53 -1.35
C ILE A 101 23.58 -12.55 -0.62
N ASP A 102 23.26 -11.25 -0.66
CA ASP A 102 23.94 -10.23 0.12
C ASP A 102 23.08 -8.96 0.26
N LYS A 103 23.59 -7.97 1.00
CA LYS A 103 22.91 -6.69 1.25
C LYS A 103 22.72 -5.83 -0.01
N THR A 104 23.65 -5.87 -0.96
CA THR A 104 23.61 -5.09 -2.20
C THR A 104 22.51 -5.60 -3.12
N TYR A 105 22.45 -6.91 -3.39
CA TYR A 105 21.38 -7.50 -4.20
C TYR A 105 20.01 -7.37 -3.53
N ALA A 106 19.97 -7.41 -2.19
CA ALA A 106 18.75 -7.13 -1.45
C ALA A 106 18.23 -5.70 -1.66
N LEU A 107 19.12 -4.69 -1.66
CA LEU A 107 18.75 -3.31 -1.98
C LEU A 107 18.25 -3.20 -3.42
N PHE A 108 18.93 -3.84 -4.38
CA PHE A 108 18.47 -3.89 -5.76
C PHE A 108 17.07 -4.48 -5.89
N GLY A 109 16.79 -5.61 -5.24
CA GLY A 109 15.46 -6.24 -5.29
C GLY A 109 14.35 -5.35 -4.72
N ALA A 110 14.62 -4.66 -3.61
CA ALA A 110 13.67 -3.72 -3.02
C ALA A 110 13.40 -2.50 -3.92
N ILE A 111 14.45 -1.90 -4.47
CA ILE A 111 14.34 -0.76 -5.41
C ILE A 111 13.62 -1.19 -6.68
N PHE A 112 14.01 -2.35 -7.24
CA PHE A 112 13.38 -2.91 -8.43
C PHE A 112 11.87 -3.02 -8.23
N PHE A 113 11.43 -3.68 -7.16
CA PHE A 113 10.01 -3.78 -6.81
C PHE A 113 9.30 -2.42 -6.70
N LEU A 114 9.86 -1.48 -5.92
CA LEU A 114 9.26 -0.16 -5.73
C LEU A 114 9.21 0.66 -7.03
N SER A 115 10.14 0.41 -7.95
CA SER A 115 10.23 1.12 -9.23
C SER A 115 9.36 0.53 -10.34
N ILE A 116 8.73 -0.63 -10.13
CA ILE A 116 7.83 -1.22 -11.12
C ILE A 116 6.68 -0.23 -11.38
N PRO A 117 6.38 0.14 -12.64
CA PRO A 117 5.39 1.18 -12.94
C PRO A 117 4.02 0.96 -12.30
N VAL A 118 3.55 -0.29 -12.23
CA VAL A 118 2.27 -0.62 -11.57
C VAL A 118 2.33 -0.38 -10.05
N ILE A 119 3.45 -0.68 -9.40
CA ILE A 119 3.65 -0.45 -7.97
C ILE A 119 3.69 1.05 -7.68
N VAL A 120 4.37 1.83 -8.51
CA VAL A 120 4.38 3.30 -8.40
C VAL A 120 2.97 3.86 -8.56
N LYS A 121 2.21 3.43 -9.58
CA LYS A 121 0.82 3.86 -9.79
C LYS A 121 -0.09 3.51 -8.60
N LEU A 122 0.03 2.28 -8.09
CA LEU A 122 -0.76 1.83 -6.93
C LEU A 122 -0.38 2.60 -5.66
N SER A 123 0.90 2.92 -5.48
CA SER A 123 1.39 3.65 -4.31
C SER A 123 0.81 5.06 -4.19
N ILE A 124 0.36 5.65 -5.29
CA ILE A 124 -0.26 6.98 -5.33
C ILE A 124 -1.79 6.93 -5.42
N THR A 125 -2.40 5.75 -5.22
CA THR A 125 -3.84 5.52 -5.36
C THR A 125 -4.40 4.85 -4.10
N ALA A 126 -5.58 5.26 -3.64
CA ALA A 126 -6.22 4.71 -2.43
C ALA A 126 -6.98 3.41 -2.75
N TYR A 127 -6.22 2.36 -3.06
CA TYR A 127 -6.69 1.00 -3.37
C TYR A 127 -6.29 0.03 -2.26
N VAL A 128 -6.40 -1.29 -2.45
CA VAL A 128 -6.03 -2.30 -1.44
C VAL A 128 -4.93 -3.28 -1.90
N ASP A 129 -4.55 -3.23 -3.17
CA ASP A 129 -3.67 -4.17 -3.85
C ASP A 129 -2.30 -4.32 -3.18
N LEU A 130 -1.66 -3.25 -2.72
CA LEU A 130 -0.36 -3.31 -2.05
C LEU A 130 -0.46 -4.00 -0.68
N GLY A 131 -1.61 -3.90 -0.02
CA GLY A 131 -1.92 -4.71 1.17
C GLY A 131 -2.01 -6.19 0.83
N LEU A 132 -2.73 -6.54 -0.24
CA LEU A 132 -2.81 -7.92 -0.74
C LEU A 132 -1.43 -8.46 -1.10
N VAL A 133 -0.62 -7.69 -1.82
CA VAL A 133 0.76 -8.04 -2.19
C VAL A 133 1.59 -8.31 -0.94
N PHE A 134 1.51 -7.45 0.08
CA PHE A 134 2.24 -7.63 1.34
C PHE A 134 1.86 -8.93 2.04
N PHE A 135 0.57 -9.14 2.32
CA PHE A 135 0.12 -10.33 3.06
C PHE A 135 0.37 -11.62 2.27
N SER A 136 0.19 -11.61 0.95
CA SER A 136 0.48 -12.77 0.09
C SER A 136 1.98 -13.09 0.05
N THR A 137 2.82 -12.07 -0.11
CA THR A 137 4.28 -12.24 -0.08
C THR A 137 4.78 -12.74 1.27
N ALA A 138 4.25 -12.17 2.37
CA ALA A 138 4.55 -12.62 3.71
C ALA A 138 4.17 -14.09 3.91
N SER A 139 2.93 -14.47 3.53
CA SER A 139 2.43 -15.84 3.62
C SER A 139 3.36 -16.82 2.93
N ILE A 140 3.75 -16.55 1.68
CA ILE A 140 4.68 -17.40 0.92
C ILE A 140 6.06 -17.48 1.59
N ILE A 141 6.63 -16.34 2.00
CA ILE A 141 7.97 -16.31 2.64
C ILE A 141 7.96 -17.09 3.96
N PHE A 142 6.89 -16.99 4.75
CA PHE A 142 6.78 -17.68 6.04
C PHE A 142 6.41 -19.15 5.89
N LEU A 143 5.63 -19.51 4.87
CA LEU A 143 5.34 -20.91 4.52
C LEU A 143 6.63 -21.71 4.28
N PHE A 144 7.60 -21.13 3.56
CA PHE A 144 8.91 -21.76 3.31
C PHE A 144 9.93 -21.60 4.44
N LYS A 145 9.57 -20.95 5.54
CA LYS A 145 10.40 -20.88 6.76
C LYS A 145 9.91 -21.83 7.85
N TRP A 146 8.71 -22.36 7.71
CA TRP A 146 8.16 -23.41 8.56
C TRP A 146 8.82 -24.74 8.20
#